data_AF-A0A1K1T2P6-F1
#
_entry.id   AF-A0A1K1T2P6-F1
#
_cell.length_a   1.000
_cell.length_b   1.000
_cell.length_c   1.000
_cell.angle_alpha   90.00
_cell.angle_beta   90.00
_cell.angle_gamma   90.00
#
_symmetry.space_group_name_H-M   'P 1'
#
loop_
_entity.id
_entity.type
_entity.pdbx_description
1 polymer ?
#
loop_
_entity_poly.entity_id
_entity_poly.type
_entity_poly.pdbx_seq_one_letter_code
_entity_poly.pdbx_strand_id
1 'polypeptide(L)'
;DAYALYAGALGLTAVMDNAAITYLGSLIAGMPDAAKYMLVAGAVAGGGLTVIANAPNPAGLAIVRRGFADESVSVAGLLAAAIGPTVVATAALLLL
;
A
#
# COMPACT_ATOMS: atom_id res chain seq x y z
N ASP A 1 -2.81 13.34 -14.48
CA ASP A 1 -2.05 12.10 -14.79
C ASP A 1 -1.20 11.56 -13.66
N ALA A 2 -0.19 12.27 -13.14
CA ALA A 2 0.71 11.71 -12.12
C ALA A 2 0.04 11.44 -10.75
N TYR A 3 -0.79 12.36 -10.24
CA TYR A 3 -1.58 12.12 -9.02
C TYR A 3 -2.64 11.03 -9.18
N ALA A 4 -3.16 10.85 -10.40
CA ALA A 4 -4.08 9.74 -10.71
C ALA A 4 -3.34 8.40 -10.67
N LEU A 5 -2.09 8.36 -11.15
CA LEU A 5 -1.22 7.19 -11.06
C LEU A 5 -0.88 6.86 -9.60
N TYR A 6 -0.59 7.87 -8.78
CA TYR A 6 -0.38 7.71 -7.34
C TYR A 6 -1.62 7.14 -6.64
N ALA A 7 -2.78 7.78 -6.82
CA ALA A 7 -4.03 7.36 -6.17
C ALA A 7 -4.46 5.97 -6.66
N GLY A 8 -4.27 5.68 -7.95
CA GLY A 8 -4.53 4.38 -8.55
C GLY A 8 -3.64 3.30 -7.93
N ALA A 9 -2.33 3.53 -7.86
CA ALA A 9 -1.39 2.59 -7.25
C ALA A 9 -1.70 2.37 -5.76
N LEU A 10 -1.94 3.44 -4.99
CA LEU A 10 -2.31 3.38 -3.58
C LEU A 10 -3.56 2.51 -3.37
N GLY A 11 -4.61 2.73 -4.16
CA GLY A 11 -5.85 1.96 -4.07
C GLY A 11 -5.67 0.51 -4.52
N LEU A 12 -5.00 0.26 -5.64
CA LEU A 12 -4.74 -1.09 -6.16
C LEU A 12 -3.89 -1.92 -5.20
N THR A 13 -2.93 -1.31 -4.51
CA THR A 13 -2.10 -2.03 -3.53
C THR A 13 -2.91 -2.55 -2.34
N ALA A 14 -4.04 -1.92 -1.99
CA ALA A 14 -4.90 -2.44 -0.94
C ALA A 14 -5.44 -3.85 -1.25
N VAL A 15 -5.42 -4.28 -2.52
CA VAL A 15 -5.92 -5.59 -2.96
C VAL A 15 -4.89 -6.41 -3.75
N MET A 16 -3.70 -5.87 -4.00
CA MET A 16 -2.65 -6.50 -4.81
C MET A 16 -1.25 -6.17 -4.25
N ASP A 17 -0.29 -7.05 -4.48
CA ASP A 17 1.08 -6.88 -3.99
C ASP A 17 1.76 -5.60 -4.53
N ASN A 18 2.40 -4.83 -3.65
CA ASN A 18 3.05 -3.59 -4.03
C ASN A 18 4.21 -3.79 -5.01
N ALA A 19 5.00 -4.86 -4.86
CA ALA A 19 6.11 -5.18 -5.74
C ALA A 19 5.59 -5.60 -7.12
N ALA A 20 4.47 -6.33 -7.18
CA ALA A 20 3.80 -6.66 -8.44
C ALA A 20 3.34 -5.40 -9.19
N ILE A 21 2.74 -4.41 -8.51
CA ILE A 21 2.36 -3.12 -9.12
C ILE A 21 3.60 -2.38 -9.64
N THR A 22 4.66 -2.31 -8.84
CA THR A 22 5.90 -1.63 -9.27
C THR A 22 6.57 -2.36 -10.43
N TYR A 23 6.52 -3.68 -10.46
CA TYR A 23 7.06 -4.49 -11.56
C TYR A 23 6.28 -4.23 -12.85
N LEU A 24 4.94 -4.30 -12.81
CA LEU A 24 4.10 -3.98 -13.96
C LEU A 24 4.37 -2.56 -14.49
N GLY A 25 4.56 -1.59 -13.59
CA GLY A 25 4.96 -0.24 -13.96
C GLY A 25 6.33 -0.15 -14.63
N SER A 26 7.30 -0.93 -14.16
CA SER A 26 8.65 -0.97 -14.73
C SER A 26 8.66 -1.48 -16.18
N LEU A 27 7.64 -2.23 -16.59
CA LEU A 27 7.48 -2.72 -17.96
C LEU A 27 6.93 -1.65 -18.93
N ILE A 28 6.48 -0.49 -18.43
CA ILE A 28 5.96 0.59 -19.26
C ILE A 28 7.14 1.38 -19.85
N ALA A 29 7.43 1.14 -21.13
CA ALA A 29 8.49 1.82 -21.86
C ALA A 29 8.22 3.33 -21.95
N GLY A 30 9.26 4.14 -21.74
CA GLY A 30 9.18 5.60 -21.88
C GLY A 30 8.42 6.31 -20.76
N MET A 31 8.11 5.65 -19.63
CA MET A 31 7.49 6.32 -18.49
C MET A 31 8.41 7.43 -17.95
N PRO A 32 7.91 8.68 -17.80
CA PRO A 32 8.69 9.77 -17.20
C PRO A 32 9.09 9.45 -15.76
N ASP A 33 10.24 9.93 -15.30
CA ASP A 33 10.74 9.61 -13.96
C ASP A 33 9.81 10.10 -12.84
N ALA A 34 9.17 11.25 -13.02
CA ALA A 34 8.13 11.72 -12.10
C ALA A 34 6.93 10.76 -12.03
N ALA A 35 6.53 10.13 -13.14
CA ALA A 35 5.45 9.14 -13.15
C ALA A 35 5.88 7.81 -12.48
N LYS A 36 7.13 7.36 -12.71
CA LYS A 36 7.70 6.21 -12.00
C LYS A 36 7.71 6.43 -10.50
N TYR A 37 8.15 7.62 -10.08
CA TYR A 37 8.12 8.02 -8.67
C TYR A 37 6.70 7.95 -8.11
N MET A 38 5.72 8.58 -8.77
CA MET A 38 4.34 8.62 -8.29
C MET A 38 3.69 7.24 -8.23
N LEU A 39 4.00 6.34 -9.17
CA LEU A 39 3.57 4.96 -9.12
C LEU A 39 4.14 4.23 -7.89
N VAL A 40 5.47 4.28 -7.71
CA VAL A 40 6.15 3.60 -6.60
C VAL A 40 5.70 4.18 -5.26
N ALA A 41 5.61 5.50 -5.16
CA ALA A 41 5.15 6.20 -3.96
C ALA A 41 3.72 5.80 -3.58
N GLY A 42 2.80 5.72 -4.56
CA GLY A 42 1.44 5.25 -4.32
C GLY A 42 1.43 3.80 -3.85
N ALA A 43 2.18 2.92 -4.52
CA ALA A 43 2.25 1.50 -4.17
C ALA A 43 2.86 1.27 -2.77
N VAL A 44 3.86 2.05 -2.37
CA VAL A 44 4.45 1.98 -1.03
C VAL A 44 3.47 2.47 0.03
N ALA A 45 2.81 3.63 -0.18
CA ALA A 45 1.84 4.17 0.76
C ALA A 45 0.61 3.27 0.96
N GLY A 46 0.14 2.63 -0.11
CA GLY A 46 -0.97 1.68 -0.09
C GLY A 46 -0.62 0.33 0.55
N GLY A 47 0.68 0.01 0.69
CA GLY A 47 1.17 -1.29 1.18
C GLY A 47 0.71 -1.66 2.59
N GLY A 48 0.28 -0.69 3.39
CA GLY A 48 -0.23 -0.92 4.75
C GLY A 48 -1.75 -1.06 4.87
N LEU A 49 -2.51 -0.83 3.80
CA LEU A 49 -3.97 -0.71 3.88
C LEU A 49 -4.68 -2.03 4.22
N THR A 50 -4.12 -3.16 3.81
CA THR A 50 -4.69 -4.48 4.08
C THR A 50 -3.61 -5.54 4.29
N VAL A 51 -4.02 -6.70 4.83
CA VAL A 51 -3.14 -7.87 4.92
C VAL A 51 -2.82 -8.51 3.58
N ILE A 52 -3.49 -8.15 2.49
CA ILE A 52 -3.29 -8.74 1.16
C ILE A 52 -2.12 -8.06 0.42
N ALA A 53 -1.82 -6.82 0.79
CA ALA A 53 -0.92 -5.92 0.06
C ALA A 53 0.55 -6.35 -0.05
N ASN A 54 1.03 -7.27 0.79
CA ASN A 54 2.36 -7.87 0.71
C ASN A 54 2.51 -9.04 1.70
N ALA A 55 3.52 -9.89 1.50
CA ALA A 55 3.79 -11.05 2.36
C ALA A 55 4.14 -10.72 3.84
N PRO A 56 4.83 -9.60 4.17
CA PRO A 56 5.02 -9.18 5.56
C PRO A 56 3.72 -8.95 6.36
N ASN A 57 2.63 -8.46 5.74
CA ASN A 57 1.41 -8.13 6.50
C ASN A 57 0.71 -9.37 7.12
N PRO A 58 0.49 -10.49 6.39
CA PRO A 58 -0.01 -11.73 7.00
C PRO A 58 0.93 -12.30 8.07
N ALA A 59 2.25 -12.17 7.90
CA ALA A 59 3.22 -12.59 8.90
C ALA A 59 3.09 -11.76 10.19
N GLY A 60 2.99 -10.43 10.07
CA GLY A 60 2.74 -9.52 11.18
C GLY A 60 1.41 -9.84 11.89
N LEU A 61 0.34 -10.05 11.12
CA LEU A 61 -0.95 -10.48 11.64
C LEU A 61 -0.84 -11.79 12.43
N ALA A 62 -0.15 -12.80 11.91
CA ALA A 62 0.03 -14.08 12.58
C ALA A 62 0.79 -13.96 13.92
N ILE A 63 1.69 -12.97 14.04
CA ILE A 63 2.41 -12.68 15.28
C ILE A 63 1.49 -12.02 16.31
N VAL A 64 0.73 -10.99 15.91
CA VAL A 64 -0.04 -10.16 16.86
C VAL A 64 -1.44 -10.69 17.15
N ARG A 65 -2.01 -11.57 16.31
CA ARG A 65 -3.41 -12.01 16.43
C ARG A 65 -3.76 -12.61 17.79
N ARG A 66 -2.80 -13.24 18.47
CA ARG A 66 -2.98 -13.81 19.82
C ARG A 66 -3.36 -12.77 20.89
N GLY A 67 -3.10 -11.49 20.63
CA GLY A 67 -3.50 -10.38 21.48
C GLY A 67 -4.92 -9.86 21.23
N PHE A 68 -5.64 -10.38 20.23
CA PHE A 68 -7.00 -9.97 19.88
C PHE A 68 -8.04 -10.98 20.35
N ALA A 69 -9.26 -10.52 20.55
CA ALA A 69 -10.40 -11.39 20.85
C ALA A 69 -10.56 -12.46 19.75
N ASP A 70 -10.78 -13.71 20.18
CA ASP A 70 -10.93 -14.87 19.30
C ASP A 70 -9.73 -15.12 18.37
N GLU A 71 -8.55 -14.60 18.73
CA GLU A 71 -7.34 -14.60 17.90
C GLU A 71 -7.57 -14.07 16.48
N SER A 72 -8.51 -13.13 16.31
CA SER A 72 -8.99 -12.67 15.01
C SER A 72 -8.89 -11.15 14.88
N VAL A 73 -8.66 -10.66 13.66
CA VAL A 73 -8.59 -9.23 13.36
C VAL A 73 -9.63 -8.91 12.29
N SER A 74 -10.47 -7.91 12.58
CA SER A 74 -11.46 -7.41 11.62
C SER A 74 -10.78 -6.77 10.41
N VAL A 75 -11.21 -7.16 9.21
CA VAL A 75 -10.75 -6.56 7.95
C VAL A 75 -11.04 -5.06 7.91
N ALA A 76 -12.28 -4.66 8.28
CA ALA A 76 -12.68 -3.27 8.31
C ALA A 76 -11.93 -2.48 9.42
N GLY A 77 -11.71 -3.12 10.57
CA GLY A 77 -10.95 -2.52 11.67
C GLY A 77 -9.48 -2.27 11.31
N LEU A 78 -8.84 -3.24 10.66
CA LEU A 78 -7.49 -3.11 10.14
C LEU A 78 -7.40 -1.97 9.10
N LEU A 79 -8.32 -1.95 8.14
CA LEU A 79 -8.36 -0.91 7.11
C LEU A 79 -8.51 0.47 7.75
N ALA A 80 -9.44 0.63 8.70
CA ALA A 80 -9.65 1.89 9.40
C ALA A 80 -8.40 2.33 10.18
N ALA A 81 -7.74 1.39 10.88
CA ALA A 81 -6.51 1.67 11.62
C ALA A 81 -5.34 2.05 10.70
N ALA A 82 -5.30 1.53 9.47
CA ALA A 82 -4.28 1.82 8.48
C ALA A 82 -4.40 3.23 7.85
N ILE A 83 -5.58 3.87 7.89
CA ILE A 83 -5.81 5.18 7.27
C ILE A 83 -4.83 6.24 7.80
N GLY A 84 -4.66 6.31 9.13
CA GLY A 84 -3.78 7.30 9.75
C GLY A 84 -2.33 7.20 9.25
N PRO A 85 -1.66 6.05 9.40
CA PRO A 85 -0.33 5.81 8.85
C PRO A 85 -0.25 6.03 7.34
N THR A 86 -1.25 5.61 6.56
CA THR A 86 -1.27 5.82 5.11
C THR A 86 -1.35 7.30 4.75
N VAL A 87 -2.12 8.10 5.48
CA VAL A 87 -2.18 9.57 5.28
C VAL A 87 -0.83 10.21 5.59
N VAL A 88 -0.16 9.79 6.67
CA VAL A 88 1.18 10.30 7.02
C VAL A 88 2.20 9.94 5.93
N ALA A 89 2.22 8.68 5.48
CA ALA A 89 3.09 8.24 4.39
C ALA A 89 2.78 8.99 3.09
N THR A 90 1.50 9.20 2.78
CA THR A 90 1.06 9.97 1.61
C THR A 90 1.54 11.41 1.68
N ALA A 91 1.36 12.08 2.82
CA ALA A 91 1.84 13.44 3.00
C ALA A 91 3.36 13.52 2.84
N ALA A 92 4.11 12.61 3.46
CA ALA A 92 5.57 12.58 3.37
C ALA A 92 6.06 12.38 1.92
N LEU A 93 5.44 11.45 1.17
CA LEU A 93 5.84 11.14 -0.20
C LEU A 93 5.41 12.21 -1.21
N LEU A 94 4.29 12.89 -0.99
CA LEU A 94 3.87 13.98 -1.88
C LEU A 94 4.64 15.29 -1.66
N LEU A 95 5.32 15.42 -0.53
CA LEU A 95 6.13 16.61 -0.17
C LEU A 95 7.62 16.46 -0.49
N LEU A 96 8.08 15.26 -0.86
CA LEU A 96 9.46 14.95 -1.20
C LEU A 96 9.76 15.27 -2.68
#